data_AF-A0A1L7BD70-F1
#
_entry.id   AF-A0A1L7BD70-F1
#
_cell.length_a   1.000
_cell.length_b   1.000
_cell.length_c   1.000
_cell.angle_alpha   90.00
_cell.angle_beta   90.00
_cell.angle_gamma   90.00
#
_symmetry.space_group_name_H-M   'P 1'
#
loop_
_entity.id
_entity.type
_entity.pdbx_description
1 polymer ?
#
loop_
_entity_poly.entity_id
_entity_poly.type
_entity_poly.pdbx_seq_one_letter_code
_entity_poly.pdbx_strand_id
1 'polypeptide(L)'
;MIIGLGTDIVNIKRVSEKVANRVLTEIEKKEKLNAQYIAGRFSLKESFFKALGTGINGNSFKDISILNNKRGKPYVIFHKDFGGFNFCHISLSHDTFAFSTVILERQFGKVFLGLGTNIGDKERNLIDALTLLEKRNLKILKVSSIYVTKPYGYTEQDDFYNIVVEIDTDLSPLKLLNKLLKIENDMGRKRTIKWGPRIIDIDILFYGNLVVDMENLKVPHYDFEKRSFFVVPMAEILENFKHPVANISMKSFADSFEKDWEVIHWNLKSY
;
A
#
# COMPACT_ATOMS: atom_id res chain seq x y z
N MET A 1 1.33 14.95 9.86
CA MET A 1 0.17 15.79 10.29
C MET A 1 -0.97 14.86 10.63
N ILE A 2 -1.48 14.93 11.86
CA ILE A 2 -2.69 14.21 12.23
C ILE A 2 -3.87 14.87 11.52
N ILE A 3 -4.61 14.09 10.74
CA ILE A 3 -5.77 14.58 9.99
C ILE A 3 -7.09 14.24 10.68
N GLY A 4 -7.08 13.27 11.60
CA GLY A 4 -8.28 12.77 12.24
C GLY A 4 -7.97 11.87 13.42
N LEU A 5 -8.81 11.94 14.45
CA LEU A 5 -8.75 11.10 15.63
C LEU A 5 -10.16 10.67 16.01
N GLY A 6 -10.32 9.40 16.33
CA GLY A 6 -11.60 8.85 16.76
C GLY A 6 -11.41 7.82 17.86
N THR A 7 -12.33 7.84 18.82
CA THR A 7 -12.35 6.92 19.94
C THR A 7 -13.76 6.39 20.15
N ASP A 8 -13.85 5.20 20.72
CA ASP A 8 -15.12 4.58 21.02
C ASP A 8 -14.99 3.59 22.18
N ILE A 9 -16.10 3.41 22.91
CA ILE A 9 -16.20 2.47 24.02
C ILE A 9 -17.53 1.73 23.96
N VAL A 10 -17.47 0.40 24.01
CA VAL A 10 -18.63 -0.47 23.83
C VAL A 10 -18.71 -1.47 24.97
N ASN A 11 -19.85 -1.53 25.66
CA ASN A 11 -20.08 -2.57 26.66
C ASN A 11 -20.32 -3.91 25.96
N ILE A 12 -19.45 -4.89 26.21
CA ILE A 12 -19.46 -6.19 25.50
C ILE A 12 -20.76 -6.95 25.74
N LYS A 13 -21.33 -6.85 26.96
CA LYS A 13 -22.59 -7.54 27.32
C LYS A 13 -23.80 -7.02 26.55
N ARG A 14 -23.70 -5.83 25.95
CA ARG A 14 -24.78 -5.22 25.15
C ARG A 14 -24.69 -5.54 23.66
N VAL A 15 -23.65 -6.22 23.22
CA VAL A 15 -23.46 -6.57 21.81
C VAL A 15 -24.08 -7.92 21.52
N SER A 16 -25.11 -7.92 20.67
CA SER A 16 -25.74 -9.15 20.18
C SER A 16 -25.05 -9.67 18.92
N GLU A 17 -25.08 -10.98 18.71
CA GLU A 17 -24.55 -11.60 17.49
C GLU A 17 -25.26 -11.13 16.22
N LYS A 18 -26.51 -10.65 16.33
CA LYS A 18 -27.25 -10.06 15.20
C LYS A 18 -26.54 -8.84 14.60
N VAL A 19 -25.76 -8.11 15.40
CA VAL A 19 -24.97 -6.96 14.95
C VAL A 19 -23.81 -7.39 14.02
N ALA A 20 -23.32 -8.62 14.17
CA ALA A 20 -22.20 -9.13 13.37
C ALA A 20 -22.48 -9.07 11.87
N ASN A 21 -23.71 -9.34 11.43
CA ASN A 21 -24.07 -9.29 10.01
C ASN A 21 -24.00 -7.88 9.39
N ARG A 22 -24.20 -6.84 10.21
CA ARG A 22 -24.09 -5.45 9.77
C ARG A 22 -22.64 -4.96 9.81
N VAL A 23 -21.89 -5.39 10.82
CA VAL A 23 -20.56 -4.85 11.14
C VAL A 23 -19.44 -5.60 10.44
N LEU A 24 -19.49 -6.93 10.42
CA LEU A 24 -18.38 -7.76 9.95
C LEU A 24 -18.43 -7.98 8.44
N THR A 25 -17.27 -7.92 7.81
CA THR A 25 -17.06 -8.40 6.44
C THR A 25 -16.96 -9.92 6.40
N GLU A 26 -17.02 -10.51 5.20
CA GLU A 26 -16.91 -11.97 5.04
C GLU A 26 -15.56 -12.52 5.47
N ILE A 27 -14.48 -11.72 5.37
CA ILE A 27 -13.16 -12.13 5.86
C ILE A 27 -13.09 -12.12 7.39
N GLU A 28 -13.73 -11.15 8.06
CA GLU A 28 -13.79 -11.08 9.52
C GLU A 28 -14.67 -12.17 10.13
N LYS A 29 -15.68 -12.67 9.39
CA LYS A 29 -16.57 -13.74 9.82
C LYS A 29 -15.93 -15.13 9.87
N LYS A 30 -14.74 -15.29 9.25
CA LYS A 30 -13.98 -16.56 9.30
C LYS A 30 -13.36 -16.81 10.67
N GLU A 31 -13.25 -15.78 11.50
CA GLU A 31 -12.74 -15.87 12.87
C GLU A 31 -13.78 -16.44 13.83
N LYS A 32 -13.34 -16.89 15.01
CA LYS A 32 -14.24 -17.35 16.08
C LYS A 32 -15.07 -16.16 16.60
N LEU A 33 -16.35 -16.13 16.21
CA LEU A 33 -17.28 -15.09 16.62
C LEU A 33 -17.67 -15.26 18.09
N ASN A 34 -17.44 -14.22 18.87
CA ASN A 34 -17.96 -14.06 20.22
C ASN A 34 -18.28 -12.58 20.48
N ALA A 35 -19.01 -12.28 21.56
CA ALA A 35 -19.43 -10.91 21.86
C ALA A 35 -18.25 -9.93 21.96
N GLN A 36 -17.12 -10.35 22.55
CA GLN A 36 -15.91 -9.52 22.67
C GLN A 36 -15.30 -9.18 21.32
N TYR A 37 -15.20 -10.15 20.41
CA TYR A 37 -14.70 -9.96 19.05
C TYR A 37 -15.60 -8.97 18.28
N ILE A 38 -16.91 -9.20 18.29
CA ILE A 38 -17.88 -8.34 17.60
C ILE A 38 -17.85 -6.93 18.18
N ALA A 39 -17.82 -6.79 19.50
CA ALA A 39 -17.74 -5.49 20.18
C ALA A 39 -16.45 -4.73 19.81
N GLY A 40 -15.30 -5.41 19.77
CA GLY A 40 -14.03 -4.80 19.41
C GLY A 40 -13.99 -4.32 17.95
N ARG A 41 -14.55 -5.10 17.03
CA ARG A 41 -14.67 -4.71 15.62
C ARG A 41 -15.65 -3.55 15.43
N PHE A 42 -16.80 -3.61 16.08
CA PHE A 42 -17.75 -2.50 16.08
C PHE A 42 -17.10 -1.21 16.59
N SER A 43 -16.45 -1.27 17.76
CA SER A 43 -15.78 -0.12 18.37
C SER A 43 -14.70 0.48 17.47
N LEU A 44 -13.80 -0.33 16.92
CA LEU A 44 -12.74 0.18 16.05
C LEU A 44 -13.28 0.81 14.77
N LYS A 45 -14.33 0.24 14.17
CA LYS A 45 -14.92 0.80 12.94
C LYS A 45 -15.65 2.11 13.23
N GLU A 46 -16.38 2.19 14.34
CA GLU A 46 -16.93 3.46 14.85
C GLU A 46 -15.82 4.51 15.04
N SER A 47 -14.74 4.16 15.74
CA SER A 47 -13.58 5.04 15.93
C SER A 47 -12.98 5.49 14.59
N PHE A 48 -12.88 4.61 13.60
CA PHE A 48 -12.39 4.97 12.27
C PHE A 48 -13.29 6.01 11.59
N PHE A 49 -14.61 5.79 11.57
CA PHE A 49 -15.54 6.72 10.93
C PHE A 49 -15.67 8.06 11.67
N LYS A 50 -15.44 8.07 12.99
CA LYS A 50 -15.27 9.30 13.78
C LYS A 50 -13.98 10.03 13.40
N ALA A 51 -12.86 9.30 13.27
CA ALA A 51 -11.59 9.88 12.83
C ALA A 51 -11.68 10.48 11.42
N LEU A 52 -12.46 9.85 10.53
CA LEU A 52 -12.73 10.37 9.18
C LEU A 52 -13.63 11.61 9.17
N GLY A 53 -14.36 11.90 10.26
CA GLY A 53 -15.26 13.05 10.39
C GLY A 53 -16.59 12.92 9.62
N THR A 54 -16.87 11.78 9.00
CA THR A 54 -18.09 11.55 8.19
C THR A 54 -19.15 10.75 8.92
N GLY A 55 -18.77 9.99 9.95
CA GLY A 55 -19.61 8.93 10.48
C GLY A 55 -19.90 7.87 9.41
N ILE A 56 -21.08 7.22 9.50
CA ILE A 56 -21.49 6.17 8.57
C ILE A 56 -22.22 6.76 7.34
N ASN A 57 -22.35 8.08 7.22
CA ASN A 57 -23.11 8.71 6.15
C ASN A 57 -22.47 8.45 4.76
N GLY A 58 -23.08 7.56 3.97
CA GLY A 58 -22.54 7.12 2.67
C GLY A 58 -21.42 6.07 2.76
N ASN A 59 -21.15 5.58 3.97
CA ASN A 59 -20.21 4.51 4.24
C ASN A 59 -20.92 3.30 4.87
N SER A 60 -20.27 2.16 4.85
CA SER A 60 -20.69 0.94 5.51
C SER A 60 -19.57 0.48 6.43
N PHE A 61 -19.92 -0.14 7.57
CA PHE A 61 -18.92 -0.86 8.38
C PHE A 61 -18.14 -1.90 7.57
N LYS A 62 -18.72 -2.39 6.47
CA LYS A 62 -18.07 -3.37 5.60
C LYS A 62 -17.09 -2.74 4.59
N ASP A 63 -17.01 -1.42 4.51
CA ASP A 63 -16.03 -0.73 3.66
C ASP A 63 -14.59 -0.85 4.21
N ILE A 64 -14.46 -1.28 5.46
CA ILE A 64 -13.20 -1.67 6.07
C ILE A 64 -13.29 -3.04 6.76
N SER A 65 -12.20 -3.78 6.75
CA SER A 65 -12.01 -4.97 7.58
C SER A 65 -10.91 -4.74 8.60
N ILE A 66 -10.98 -5.42 9.75
CA ILE A 66 -9.97 -5.37 10.78
C ILE A 66 -9.53 -6.79 11.09
N LEU A 67 -8.27 -7.06 10.79
CA LEU A 67 -7.64 -8.35 11.04
C LEU A 67 -6.47 -8.18 11.98
N ASN A 68 -5.96 -9.29 12.51
CA ASN A 68 -4.76 -9.32 13.31
C ASN A 68 -3.65 -9.97 12.48
N ASN A 69 -2.43 -9.43 12.53
CA ASN A 69 -1.29 -10.09 11.93
C ASN A 69 -0.85 -11.31 12.77
N LYS A 70 0.15 -12.05 12.30
CA LYS A 70 0.69 -13.24 13.00
C LYS A 70 1.16 -12.97 14.44
N ARG A 71 1.46 -11.71 14.78
CA ARG A 71 1.86 -11.27 16.12
C ARG A 71 0.70 -10.72 16.96
N GLY A 72 -0.54 -10.86 16.48
CA GLY A 72 -1.74 -10.36 17.16
C GLY A 72 -1.96 -8.86 17.05
N LYS A 73 -1.11 -8.08 16.37
CA LYS A 73 -1.33 -6.65 16.18
C LYS A 73 -2.47 -6.42 15.18
N PRO A 74 -3.48 -5.61 15.50
CA PRO A 74 -4.56 -5.33 14.55
C PRO A 74 -4.10 -4.38 13.44
N TYR A 75 -4.67 -4.54 12.24
CA TYR A 75 -4.51 -3.64 11.10
C TYR A 75 -5.84 -3.50 10.34
N VAL A 76 -5.97 -2.42 9.57
CA VAL A 76 -7.18 -2.11 8.79
C VAL A 76 -6.92 -2.44 7.32
N ILE A 77 -7.88 -3.11 6.69
CA ILE A 77 -7.96 -3.28 5.24
C ILE A 77 -9.06 -2.36 4.71
N PHE A 78 -8.74 -1.54 3.73
CA PHE A 78 -9.66 -0.62 3.07
C PHE A 78 -10.20 -1.24 1.78
N HIS A 79 -11.52 -1.35 1.68
CA HIS A 79 -12.23 -1.86 0.48
C HIS A 79 -12.79 -0.72 -0.39
N LYS A 80 -12.52 0.51 0.01
CA LYS A 80 -12.92 1.74 -0.66
C LYS A 80 -11.83 2.79 -0.44
N ASP A 81 -11.80 3.77 -1.32
CA ASP A 81 -10.94 4.94 -1.14
C ASP A 81 -11.54 5.94 -0.13
N PHE A 82 -10.78 6.23 0.93
CA PHE A 82 -11.15 7.20 1.98
C PHE A 82 -10.33 8.49 1.90
N GLY A 83 -9.30 8.54 1.05
CA GLY A 83 -8.45 9.70 0.77
C GLY A 83 -7.68 10.29 1.95
N GLY A 84 -6.78 11.25 1.63
CA GLY A 84 -6.25 12.23 2.60
C GLY A 84 -5.19 11.76 3.61
N PHE A 85 -4.90 10.47 3.75
CA PHE A 85 -3.88 9.95 4.66
C PHE A 85 -3.08 8.80 4.04
N ASN A 86 -1.87 8.58 4.54
CA ASN A 86 -1.04 7.41 4.24
C ASN A 86 -0.75 6.56 5.48
N PHE A 87 -1.18 6.98 6.66
CA PHE A 87 -1.10 6.19 7.88
C PHE A 87 -2.45 6.10 8.60
N CYS A 88 -2.82 4.89 9.00
CA CYS A 88 -3.92 4.59 9.91
C CYS A 88 -3.37 3.81 11.10
N HIS A 89 -3.37 4.44 12.27
CA HIS A 89 -2.92 3.85 13.52
C HIS A 89 -4.14 3.43 14.31
N ILE A 90 -4.16 2.17 14.76
CA ILE A 90 -5.28 1.64 15.52
C ILE A 90 -4.82 0.95 16.80
N SER A 91 -5.64 1.08 17.84
CA SER A 91 -5.48 0.37 19.11
C SER A 91 -6.82 -0.15 19.59
N LEU A 92 -6.82 -1.34 20.17
CA LEU A 92 -7.98 -1.99 20.75
C LEU A 92 -7.58 -2.64 22.06
N SER A 93 -8.35 -2.40 23.11
CA SER A 93 -8.24 -3.06 24.40
C SER A 93 -9.62 -3.54 24.83
N HIS A 94 -9.65 -4.62 25.60
CA HIS A 94 -10.91 -5.20 26.05
C HIS A 94 -10.83 -5.70 27.50
N ASP A 95 -11.91 -5.48 28.22
CA ASP A 95 -12.24 -6.16 29.48
C ASP A 95 -13.78 -6.28 29.55
N THR A 96 -14.46 -5.60 30.47
CA THR A 96 -15.92 -5.47 30.45
C THR A 96 -16.41 -4.62 29.26
N PHE A 97 -15.54 -3.73 28.79
CA PHE A 97 -15.75 -2.86 27.65
C PHE A 97 -14.69 -3.15 26.58
N ALA A 98 -15.06 -2.97 25.31
CA ALA A 98 -14.10 -2.79 24.24
C ALA A 98 -13.85 -1.29 24.08
N PHE A 99 -12.59 -0.86 24.20
CA PHE A 99 -12.16 0.51 23.96
C PHE A 99 -11.22 0.55 22.76
N SER A 100 -11.43 1.50 21.87
CA SER A 100 -10.60 1.66 20.69
C SER A 100 -10.21 3.11 20.43
N THR A 101 -9.09 3.26 19.73
CA THR A 101 -8.59 4.55 19.24
C THR A 101 -8.08 4.37 17.82
N VAL A 102 -8.42 5.32 16.96
CA VAL A 102 -7.95 5.41 15.58
C VAL A 102 -7.37 6.80 15.36
N ILE A 103 -6.18 6.85 14.76
CA ILE A 103 -5.52 8.09 14.35
C ILE A 103 -5.21 7.97 12.86
N LEU A 104 -5.73 8.92 12.10
CA LEU A 104 -5.43 9.08 10.69
C LEU A 104 -4.34 10.15 10.55
N GLU A 105 -3.28 9.83 9.83
CA GLU A 105 -2.11 10.69 9.69
C GLU A 105 -1.68 10.79 8.23
N ARG A 106 -1.41 12.01 7.80
CA ARG A 106 -0.67 12.32 6.57
C ARG A 106 0.78 12.61 6.92
N GLN A 107 1.68 11.69 6.62
CA GLN A 107 3.13 11.88 6.69
C GLN A 107 3.67 12.26 5.32
N PHE A 108 4.54 13.27 5.26
CA PHE A 108 5.25 13.64 4.03
C PHE A 108 6.07 12.45 3.49
N GLY A 109 5.94 12.15 2.20
CA GLY A 109 6.54 10.99 1.55
C GLY A 109 5.83 9.67 1.88
N LYS A 110 6.62 8.60 2.02
CA LYS A 110 6.15 7.24 2.36
C LYS A 110 5.17 6.63 1.36
N VAL A 111 5.15 7.11 0.13
CA VAL A 111 4.49 6.44 -0.99
C VAL A 111 5.59 5.92 -1.90
N PHE A 112 5.58 4.62 -2.17
CA PHE A 112 6.67 3.95 -2.88
C PHE A 112 6.14 3.35 -4.17
N LEU A 113 6.79 3.71 -5.27
CA LEU A 113 6.46 3.23 -6.61
C LEU A 113 7.57 2.32 -7.11
N GLY A 114 7.19 1.24 -7.81
CA GLY A 114 8.12 0.40 -8.57
C GLY A 114 7.98 0.76 -10.03
N LEU A 115 9.08 1.10 -10.68
CA LEU A 115 9.11 1.39 -12.12
C LEU A 115 9.91 0.30 -12.83
N GLY A 116 9.41 -0.17 -13.97
CA GLY A 116 10.07 -1.21 -14.77
C GLY A 116 9.92 -0.97 -16.27
N THR A 117 10.98 -1.18 -17.03
CA THR A 117 10.98 -1.06 -18.50
C THR A 117 11.89 -2.10 -19.14
N ASN A 118 11.48 -2.63 -20.29
CA ASN A 118 12.33 -3.55 -21.06
C ASN A 118 12.29 -3.36 -22.58
N ILE A 119 11.71 -2.26 -23.09
CA ILE A 119 11.68 -1.96 -24.53
C ILE A 119 12.54 -0.75 -24.84
N GLY A 120 13.38 -0.85 -25.88
CA GLY A 120 14.09 0.30 -26.44
C GLY A 120 15.13 0.88 -25.49
N ASP A 121 15.22 2.21 -25.42
CA ASP A 121 16.12 2.92 -24.52
C ASP A 121 15.54 2.92 -23.09
N LYS A 122 15.90 1.87 -22.34
CA LYS A 122 15.39 1.62 -20.98
C LYS A 122 15.75 2.73 -20.00
N GLU A 123 16.97 3.25 -20.06
CA GLU A 123 17.38 4.34 -19.16
C GLU A 123 16.58 5.60 -19.49
N ARG A 124 16.47 5.97 -20.77
CA ARG A 124 15.65 7.11 -21.20
C ARG A 124 14.19 6.97 -20.80
N ASN A 125 13.60 5.79 -20.91
CA ASN A 125 12.22 5.55 -20.49
C ASN A 125 12.04 5.82 -18.99
N LEU A 126 12.96 5.37 -18.13
CA LEU A 126 12.88 5.65 -16.70
C LEU A 126 13.00 7.16 -16.43
N ILE A 127 13.91 7.85 -17.12
CA ILE A 127 14.09 9.30 -17.04
C ILE A 127 12.80 10.06 -17.39
N ASP A 128 12.20 9.69 -18.53
CA ASP A 128 10.98 10.34 -19.01
C ASP A 128 9.81 10.05 -18.08
N ALA A 129 9.73 8.85 -17.48
CA ALA A 129 8.74 8.52 -16.46
C ALA A 129 8.90 9.37 -15.19
N LEU A 130 10.13 9.51 -14.67
CA LEU A 130 10.42 10.37 -13.50
C LEU A 130 10.05 11.84 -13.79
N THR A 131 10.41 12.34 -14.97
CA THR A 131 10.06 13.69 -15.42
C THR A 131 8.53 13.89 -15.49
N LEU A 132 7.79 12.89 -15.99
CA LEU A 132 6.34 12.93 -16.06
C LEU A 132 5.68 12.85 -14.69
N LEU A 133 6.24 12.12 -13.73
CA LEU A 133 5.77 12.10 -12.34
C LEU A 133 5.83 13.52 -11.74
N GLU A 134 6.99 14.19 -11.83
CA GLU A 134 7.18 15.55 -11.32
C GLU A 134 6.26 16.57 -11.98
N LYS A 135 6.20 16.57 -13.33
CA LYS A 135 5.29 17.44 -14.11
C LYS A 135 3.81 17.25 -13.75
N ARG A 136 3.48 16.12 -13.11
CA ARG A 136 2.12 15.76 -12.71
C ARG A 136 1.86 15.96 -11.21
N ASN A 137 2.73 16.69 -10.53
CA ASN A 137 2.70 17.01 -9.10
C ASN A 137 2.83 15.76 -8.21
N LEU A 138 3.64 14.79 -8.64
CA LEU A 138 4.06 13.66 -7.82
C LEU A 138 5.53 13.90 -7.46
N LYS A 139 5.76 14.55 -6.31
CA LYS A 139 7.08 15.02 -5.92
C LYS A 139 7.98 13.84 -5.59
N ILE A 140 9.09 13.70 -6.29
CA ILE A 140 10.08 12.66 -6.06
C ILE A 140 10.96 13.08 -4.87
N LEU A 141 11.15 12.16 -3.94
CA LEU A 141 11.98 12.36 -2.74
C LEU A 141 13.26 11.53 -2.82
N LYS A 142 13.16 10.30 -3.29
CA LYS A 142 14.29 9.37 -3.45
C LYS A 142 14.04 8.46 -4.63
N VAL A 143 15.13 8.01 -5.24
CA VAL A 143 15.13 7.01 -6.30
C VAL A 143 16.28 6.05 -6.00
N SER A 144 16.04 4.75 -6.19
CA SER A 144 17.06 3.73 -6.07
C SER A 144 18.07 3.78 -7.23
N SER A 145 19.11 2.95 -7.15
CA SER A 145 19.89 2.56 -8.31
C SER A 145 19.02 1.76 -9.30
N ILE A 146 19.48 1.63 -10.54
CA ILE A 146 18.84 0.74 -11.52
C ILE A 146 19.31 -0.69 -11.27
N TYR A 147 18.36 -1.61 -11.19
CA TYR A 147 18.63 -3.04 -11.10
C TYR A 147 18.23 -3.72 -12.40
N VAL A 148 19.21 -4.35 -13.06
CA VAL A 148 18.99 -5.12 -14.28
C VAL A 148 18.59 -6.54 -13.93
N THR A 149 17.37 -6.93 -14.30
CA THR A 149 16.81 -8.23 -13.90
C THR A 149 16.22 -8.98 -15.07
N LYS A 150 16.33 -10.31 -15.05
CA LYS A 150 15.67 -11.19 -16.03
C LYS A 150 14.14 -11.03 -15.95
N PRO A 151 13.42 -11.20 -17.07
CA PRO A 151 11.96 -11.17 -17.09
C PRO A 151 11.33 -12.20 -16.15
N TYR A 152 10.26 -11.81 -15.47
CA TYR A 152 9.44 -12.74 -14.67
C TYR A 152 8.27 -13.29 -15.50
N GLY A 153 8.16 -14.62 -15.60
CA GLY A 153 7.08 -15.30 -16.34
C GLY A 153 7.42 -15.52 -17.81
N TYR A 154 7.00 -14.61 -18.70
CA TYR A 154 7.33 -14.71 -20.12
C TYR A 154 8.82 -14.37 -20.32
N THR A 155 9.67 -15.35 -20.62
CA THR A 155 11.14 -15.19 -20.57
C THR A 155 11.79 -14.81 -21.89
N GLU A 156 11.10 -14.96 -23.02
CA GLU A 156 11.59 -14.58 -24.35
C GLU A 156 11.42 -13.08 -24.59
N GLN A 157 12.10 -12.27 -23.77
CA GLN A 157 12.13 -10.81 -23.89
C GLN A 157 13.41 -10.24 -23.27
N ASP A 158 13.71 -8.98 -23.57
CA ASP A 158 14.86 -8.27 -23.02
C ASP A 158 14.78 -8.12 -21.49
N ASP A 159 15.96 -7.96 -20.88
CA ASP A 159 16.11 -7.68 -19.45
C ASP A 159 15.43 -6.37 -19.06
N PHE A 160 14.86 -6.37 -17.86
CA PHE A 160 14.19 -5.22 -17.27
C PHE A 160 15.17 -4.33 -16.53
N TYR A 161 14.99 -3.02 -16.66
CA TYR A 161 15.56 -2.04 -15.74
C TYR A 161 14.48 -1.68 -14.73
N ASN A 162 14.73 -1.97 -13.45
CA ASN A 162 13.81 -1.69 -12.36
C ASN A 162 14.39 -0.69 -11.37
N ILE A 163 13.54 0.22 -10.90
CA ILE A 163 13.85 1.17 -9.83
C ILE A 163 12.69 1.24 -8.83
N VAL A 164 12.99 1.69 -7.62
CA VAL A 164 11.99 2.10 -6.63
C VAL A 164 12.12 3.59 -6.37
N VAL A 165 10.98 4.27 -6.29
CA VAL A 165 10.88 5.72 -6.11
C VAL A 165 10.04 6.02 -4.87
N GLU A 166 10.57 6.80 -3.92
CA GLU A 166 9.78 7.41 -2.86
C GLU A 166 9.23 8.74 -3.38
N ILE A 167 7.91 8.91 -3.33
CA ILE A 167 7.23 10.16 -3.70
C ILE A 167 6.42 10.73 -2.53
N ASP A 168 6.13 12.02 -2.61
CA ASP A 168 5.10 12.70 -1.86
C ASP A 168 3.93 13.08 -2.78
N THR A 169 2.70 12.86 -2.30
CA THR A 169 1.49 13.24 -3.03
C THR A 169 0.29 13.39 -2.08
N ASP A 170 -0.62 14.30 -2.43
CA ASP A 170 -1.92 14.46 -1.75
C ASP A 170 -3.04 13.63 -2.40
N LEU A 171 -2.72 12.90 -3.49
CA LEU A 171 -3.67 12.00 -4.14
C LEU A 171 -3.88 10.76 -3.29
N SER A 172 -5.13 10.39 -3.09
CA SER A 172 -5.49 9.10 -2.49
C SER A 172 -4.98 7.90 -3.33
N PRO A 173 -4.88 6.68 -2.77
CA PRO A 173 -4.34 5.53 -3.49
C PRO A 173 -5.00 5.26 -4.85
N LEU A 174 -6.34 5.36 -4.93
CA LEU A 174 -7.07 5.16 -6.18
C LEU A 174 -6.85 6.30 -7.18
N LYS A 175 -6.79 7.55 -6.71
CA LYS A 175 -6.49 8.71 -7.56
C LYS A 175 -5.05 8.66 -8.09
N LEU A 176 -4.11 8.21 -7.26
CA LEU A 176 -2.72 7.96 -7.65
C LEU A 176 -2.66 6.89 -8.74
N LEU A 177 -3.30 5.73 -8.55
CA LEU A 177 -3.34 4.68 -9.57
C LEU A 177 -3.81 5.23 -10.93
N ASN A 178 -4.93 5.96 -10.95
CA ASN A 178 -5.46 6.56 -12.18
C ASN A 178 -4.48 7.57 -12.82
N LYS A 179 -3.71 8.31 -12.01
CA LYS A 179 -2.70 9.24 -12.48
C LYS A 179 -1.50 8.50 -13.11
N LEU A 180 -1.05 7.43 -12.47
CA LEU A 180 0.05 6.57 -12.95
C LEU A 180 -0.32 5.88 -14.26
N LEU A 181 -1.51 5.28 -14.36
CA LEU A 181 -2.02 4.68 -15.59
C LEU A 181 -2.03 5.66 -16.77
N LYS A 182 -2.36 6.93 -16.51
CA LYS A 182 -2.28 7.98 -17.55
C LYS A 182 -0.84 8.32 -17.94
N ILE A 183 0.15 8.19 -17.05
CA ILE A 183 1.56 8.39 -17.39
C ILE A 183 2.02 7.27 -18.32
N GLU A 184 1.69 6.03 -17.98
CA GLU A 184 2.01 4.86 -18.81
C GLU A 184 1.42 4.98 -20.23
N ASN A 185 0.17 5.43 -20.32
CA ASN A 185 -0.51 5.64 -21.60
C ASN A 185 0.15 6.76 -22.41
N ASP A 186 0.51 7.89 -21.80
CA ASP A 186 1.20 9.00 -22.47
C ASP A 186 2.57 8.58 -23.00
N MET A 187 3.25 7.66 -22.30
CA MET A 187 4.51 7.06 -22.75
C MET A 187 4.32 5.96 -23.82
N GLY A 188 3.08 5.62 -24.18
CA GLY A 188 2.78 4.66 -25.24
C GLY A 188 2.66 3.21 -24.80
N ARG A 189 2.44 2.92 -23.51
CA ARG A 189 2.21 1.55 -23.02
C ARG A 189 0.96 0.96 -23.66
N LYS A 190 1.10 -0.21 -24.31
CA LYS A 190 -0.02 -1.01 -24.85
C LYS A 190 -0.12 -2.34 -24.11
N ARG A 191 -1.29 -2.66 -23.56
CA ARG A 191 -1.54 -3.93 -22.84
C ARG A 191 -2.02 -5.02 -23.80
N THR A 192 -1.10 -5.56 -24.60
CA THR A 192 -1.41 -6.59 -25.61
C THR A 192 -1.24 -8.01 -25.07
N ILE A 193 -0.18 -8.27 -24.30
CA ILE A 193 0.16 -9.60 -23.76
C ILE A 193 0.35 -9.49 -22.24
N LYS A 194 -0.24 -10.43 -21.48
CA LYS A 194 -0.03 -10.51 -20.03
C LYS A 194 1.45 -10.78 -19.74
N TRP A 195 2.08 -9.92 -18.94
CA TRP A 195 3.53 -9.95 -18.61
C TRP A 195 4.48 -9.75 -19.80
N GLY A 196 3.97 -9.25 -20.92
CA GLY A 196 4.79 -8.97 -22.09
C GLY A 196 5.69 -7.74 -21.93
N PRO A 197 6.49 -7.45 -22.98
CA PRO A 197 7.36 -6.29 -23.05
C PRO A 197 6.60 -4.99 -22.86
N ARG A 198 7.22 -4.00 -22.20
CA ARG A 198 6.62 -2.70 -21.92
C ARG A 198 7.64 -1.57 -21.88
N ILE A 199 7.23 -0.43 -22.44
CA ILE A 199 7.98 0.83 -22.43
C ILE A 199 8.13 1.40 -21.01
N ILE A 200 7.10 1.23 -20.18
CA ILE A 200 7.14 1.51 -18.76
C ILE A 200 6.02 0.74 -18.04
N ASP A 201 6.24 0.44 -16.77
CA ASP A 201 5.31 -0.11 -15.79
C ASP A 201 5.49 0.70 -14.52
N ILE A 202 4.40 1.16 -13.91
CA ILE A 202 4.45 1.95 -12.68
C ILE A 202 3.46 1.36 -11.67
N ASP A 203 4.00 0.63 -10.70
CA ASP A 203 3.23 -0.03 -9.65
C ASP A 203 3.29 0.74 -8.32
N ILE A 204 2.17 0.83 -7.61
CA ILE A 204 2.15 1.31 -6.22
C ILE A 204 2.58 0.14 -5.32
N LEU A 205 3.78 0.23 -4.73
CA LEU A 205 4.32 -0.80 -3.85
C LEU A 205 3.77 -0.65 -2.43
N PHE A 206 3.81 0.58 -1.92
CA PHE A 206 3.33 0.91 -0.59
C PHE A 206 2.73 2.31 -0.56
N TYR A 207 1.77 2.51 0.34
CA TYR A 207 1.16 3.80 0.62
C TYR A 207 1.12 3.97 2.14
N GLY A 208 2.25 4.41 2.71
CA GLY A 208 2.54 4.39 4.14
C GLY A 208 2.26 3.02 4.77
N ASN A 209 1.39 2.96 5.78
CA ASN A 209 1.00 1.68 6.39
C ASN A 209 -0.36 1.15 5.91
N LEU A 210 -0.96 1.77 4.89
CA LEU A 210 -2.29 1.38 4.44
C LEU A 210 -2.27 -0.02 3.82
N VAL A 211 -3.33 -0.78 4.12
CA VAL A 211 -3.65 -2.02 3.42
C VAL A 211 -4.94 -1.80 2.65
N VAL A 212 -4.87 -1.83 1.32
CA VAL A 212 -5.97 -1.59 0.40
C VAL A 212 -6.25 -2.89 -0.34
N ASP A 213 -7.50 -3.30 -0.38
CA ASP A 213 -7.96 -4.46 -1.14
C ASP A 213 -9.26 -4.09 -1.85
N MET A 214 -9.10 -3.47 -3.01
CA MET A 214 -10.14 -3.13 -3.96
C MET A 214 -9.97 -3.97 -5.23
N GLU A 215 -11.01 -4.06 -6.05
CA GLU A 215 -11.01 -4.84 -7.29
C GLU A 215 -9.83 -4.49 -8.21
N ASN A 216 -9.50 -3.20 -8.31
CA ASN A 216 -8.48 -2.66 -9.21
C ASN A 216 -7.18 -2.22 -8.51
N LEU A 217 -7.08 -2.31 -7.19
CA LEU A 217 -5.91 -1.84 -6.44
C LEU A 217 -5.69 -2.67 -5.18
N LYS A 218 -4.47 -3.22 -5.07
CA LYS A 218 -3.99 -3.89 -3.87
C LYS A 218 -2.71 -3.21 -3.38
N VAL A 219 -2.74 -2.73 -2.14
CA VAL A 219 -1.58 -2.10 -1.47
C VAL A 219 -1.43 -2.75 -0.09
N PRO A 220 -0.24 -3.16 0.37
CA PRO A 220 0.99 -3.29 -0.40
C PRO A 220 0.79 -4.10 -1.69
N HIS A 221 1.66 -3.90 -2.67
CA HIS A 221 1.59 -4.67 -3.91
C HIS A 221 1.54 -6.16 -3.56
N TYR A 222 0.54 -6.87 -4.10
CA TYR A 222 0.13 -8.22 -3.65
C TYR A 222 1.24 -9.29 -3.68
N ASP A 223 2.24 -9.07 -4.54
CA ASP A 223 3.36 -9.98 -4.76
C ASP A 223 4.71 -9.37 -4.36
N PHE A 224 4.70 -8.26 -3.62
CA PHE A 224 5.92 -7.52 -3.24
C PHE A 224 6.94 -8.43 -2.58
N GLU A 225 6.52 -9.23 -1.59
CA GLU A 225 7.40 -10.11 -0.81
C GLU A 225 8.10 -11.19 -1.64
N LYS A 226 7.67 -11.47 -2.87
CA LYS A 226 8.28 -12.46 -3.77
C LYS A 226 9.09 -11.84 -4.90
N ARG A 227 9.01 -10.51 -5.06
CA ARG A 227 9.65 -9.77 -6.14
C ARG A 227 10.87 -9.07 -5.60
N SER A 228 11.99 -9.79 -5.64
CA SER A 228 13.27 -9.24 -5.24
C SER A 228 13.59 -7.91 -5.93
N PHE A 229 13.13 -7.71 -7.18
CA PHE A 229 13.41 -6.51 -7.98
C PHE A 229 12.61 -5.28 -7.50
N PHE A 230 11.69 -5.47 -6.55
CA PHE A 230 11.09 -4.40 -5.76
C PHE A 230 11.70 -4.34 -4.36
N VAL A 231 11.93 -5.50 -3.73
CA VAL A 231 12.43 -5.60 -2.35
C VAL A 231 13.84 -5.02 -2.20
N VAL A 232 14.77 -5.40 -3.06
CA VAL A 232 16.18 -4.99 -2.97
C VAL A 232 16.34 -3.48 -3.20
N PRO A 233 15.79 -2.87 -4.27
CA PRO A 233 15.88 -1.42 -4.42
C PRO A 233 15.10 -0.65 -3.35
N MET A 234 14.00 -1.20 -2.81
CA MET A 234 13.29 -0.60 -1.68
C MET A 234 14.15 -0.58 -0.40
N ALA A 235 14.93 -1.65 -0.16
CA ALA A 235 15.84 -1.71 0.98
C ALA A 235 17.03 -0.74 0.84
N GLU A 236 17.49 -0.45 -0.39
CA GLU A 236 18.49 0.59 -0.67
C GLU A 236 18.03 1.97 -0.18
N ILE A 237 16.79 2.36 -0.51
CA ILE A 237 16.29 3.70 -0.18
C ILE A 237 15.80 3.85 1.26
N LEU A 238 15.32 2.75 1.88
CA LEU A 238 14.76 2.77 3.24
C LEU A 238 14.74 1.38 3.92
N GLU A 239 15.91 0.91 4.37
CA GLU A 239 16.09 -0.40 5.04
C GLU A 239 15.14 -0.67 6.23
N ASN A 240 14.83 0.37 7.02
CA ASN A 240 14.08 0.27 8.27
C ASN A 240 12.55 0.37 8.09
N PHE A 241 12.06 0.59 6.87
CA PHE A 241 10.62 0.56 6.60
C PHE A 241 10.07 -0.83 6.88
N LYS A 242 8.92 -0.92 7.56
CA LYS A 242 8.29 -2.19 7.91
C LYS A 242 7.08 -2.43 7.05
N HIS A 243 6.97 -3.63 6.48
CA HIS A 243 5.77 -4.06 5.76
C HIS A 243 4.55 -4.01 6.70
N PRO A 244 3.42 -3.36 6.31
CA PRO A 244 2.33 -3.06 7.24
C PRO A 244 1.63 -4.31 7.80
N VAL A 245 1.59 -5.40 7.03
CA VAL A 245 0.99 -6.68 7.46
C VAL A 245 2.04 -7.60 8.13
N ALA A 246 3.07 -8.02 7.39
CA ALA A 246 4.11 -8.91 7.89
C ALA A 246 4.91 -8.34 9.08
N ASN A 247 5.01 -7.02 9.20
CA ASN A 247 5.78 -6.32 10.25
C ASN A 247 7.27 -6.72 10.26
N ILE A 248 7.81 -7.01 9.08
CA ILE A 248 9.21 -7.31 8.79
C ILE A 248 9.83 -6.09 8.09
N SER A 249 11.08 -5.75 8.39
CA SER A 249 11.78 -4.62 7.75
C SER A 249 12.20 -4.95 6.31
N MET A 250 12.34 -3.92 5.47
CA MET A 250 12.82 -4.10 4.09
C MET A 250 14.20 -4.75 4.04
N LYS A 251 15.09 -4.41 4.99
CA LYS A 251 16.37 -5.10 5.18
C LYS A 251 16.22 -6.60 5.32
N SER A 252 15.39 -7.05 6.25
CA SER A 252 15.19 -8.49 6.51
C SER A 252 14.56 -9.21 5.33
N PHE A 253 13.68 -8.55 4.56
CA PHE A 253 13.20 -9.11 3.29
C PHE A 253 14.33 -9.21 2.27
N ALA A 254 15.13 -8.16 2.08
CA ALA A 254 16.22 -8.14 1.11
C ALA A 254 17.31 -9.18 1.43
N ASP A 255 17.56 -9.48 2.70
CA ASP A 255 18.53 -10.49 3.12
C ASP A 255 18.07 -11.93 2.84
N SER A 256 16.79 -12.15 2.52
CA SER A 256 16.27 -13.46 2.10
C SER A 256 16.44 -13.74 0.61
N PHE A 257 16.95 -12.79 -0.17
CA PHE A 257 17.16 -12.92 -1.61
C PHE A 257 18.65 -12.96 -1.96
N GLU A 258 19.00 -13.76 -2.97
CA GLU A 258 20.27 -13.65 -3.66
C GLU A 258 20.34 -12.31 -4.42
N LYS A 259 21.51 -11.68 -4.43
CA LYS A 259 21.72 -10.31 -4.91
C LYS A 259 22.64 -10.29 -6.14
N ASP A 260 22.43 -11.22 -7.07
CA ASP A 260 23.30 -11.42 -8.24
C ASP A 260 22.82 -10.61 -9.46
N TRP A 261 22.65 -9.30 -9.28
CA TRP A 261 22.23 -8.41 -10.35
C TRP A 261 23.27 -7.36 -10.68
N GLU A 262 23.29 -6.98 -11.96
CA GLU A 262 23.95 -5.76 -12.37
C GLU A 262 23.19 -4.57 -11.77
N VAL A 263 23.93 -3.72 -11.05
CA VAL A 263 23.42 -2.50 -10.43
C VAL A 263 24.09 -1.32 -11.12
N ILE A 264 23.27 -0.48 -11.77
CA ILE A 264 23.74 0.72 -12.45
C ILE A 264 23.42 1.92 -11.56
N HIS A 265 24.46 2.59 -11.09
CA HIS A 265 24.34 3.83 -10.33
C HIS A 265 24.25 5.01 -11.28
N TRP A 266 23.04 5.53 -11.48
CA TRP A 266 22.81 6.74 -12.26
C TRP A 266 22.79 8.00 -11.38
N ASN A 267 23.36 9.09 -11.91
CA ASN A 267 23.42 10.36 -11.21
C ASN A 267 22.23 11.24 -11.60
N LEU A 268 21.22 11.30 -10.73
CA LEU A 268 19.98 12.03 -11.00
C LEU A 268 20.07 13.55 -10.80
N LYS A 269 21.28 14.13 -10.67
CA LYS A 269 21.51 15.57 -10.43
C LYS A 269 20.93 16.52 -11.48
N SER A 270 20.25 16.02 -12.53
CA SER A 270 19.93 16.79 -13.73
C SER A 270 18.54 16.50 -14.34
N TYR A 271 17.58 15.95 -13.58
CA TYR A 271 16.16 15.90 -14.02
C TYR A 271 15.40 17.13 -13.58
#